data_AF-U6DQI2-F1
#
_entry.id   AF-U6DQI2-F1
#
_cell.length_a   1.000
_cell.length_b   1.000
_cell.length_c   1.000
_cell.angle_alpha   90.00
_cell.angle_beta   90.00
_cell.angle_gamma   90.00
#
_symmetry.space_group_name_H-M   'P 1'
#
loop_
_entity.id
_entity.type
_entity.pdbx_description
1 polymer ?
#
loop_
_entity_poly.entity_id
_entity_poly.type
_entity_poly.pdbx_seq_one_letter_code
_entity_poly.pdbx_strand_id
1 'polypeptide(L)'
;EEAAEEEEGGSYGEEEEEPAIEDVQEETQLDLSGDSVKSIAKLWDSKMFAEIMMKIEEYISKQAKASEVMGPVEAAPEYRVIVDANNLTVEIENELNIIHKFIRDKYSKRFPELESLVPNALDYIRTVKELGNSLDKCKNNENLQQILTNATIMVVSVTASTTQGQQLSEEELERL
;
A
#
# COMPACT_ATOMS: atom_id res chain seq x y z
N GLU A 1 -2.91 -39.69 -69.74
CA GLU A 1 -3.21 -40.05 -68.35
C GLU A 1 -2.61 -38.93 -67.48
N GLU A 2 -3.38 -37.87 -67.26
CA GLU A 2 -4.38 -37.69 -66.17
C GLU A 2 -3.66 -37.35 -64.84
N ALA A 3 -3.78 -36.13 -64.28
CA ALA A 3 -4.96 -35.55 -63.59
C ALA A 3 -5.28 -36.34 -62.30
N ALA A 4 -5.62 -35.80 -61.12
CA ALA A 4 -5.92 -34.47 -60.64
C ALA A 4 -5.85 -34.48 -59.08
N GLU A 5 -5.72 -33.29 -58.50
CA GLU A 5 -6.44 -32.76 -57.31
C GLU A 5 -6.90 -33.72 -56.19
N GLU A 6 -6.49 -33.44 -54.95
CA GLU A 6 -7.41 -33.26 -53.81
C GLU A 6 -6.91 -32.10 -52.92
N GLU A 7 -7.67 -31.00 -52.93
CA GLU A 7 -7.71 -29.98 -51.86
C GLU A 7 -8.59 -30.49 -50.71
N GLU A 8 -8.25 -30.07 -49.47
CA GLU A 8 -9.14 -29.68 -48.35
C GLU A 8 -8.34 -29.85 -47.04
N GLY A 9 -8.35 -28.96 -46.06
CA GLY A 9 -9.11 -27.74 -45.82
C GLY A 9 -8.49 -27.05 -44.61
N GLY A 10 -8.60 -25.72 -44.58
CA GLY A 10 -8.06 -24.87 -43.53
C GLY A 10 -8.75 -25.06 -42.18
N SER A 11 -7.99 -24.79 -41.12
CA SER A 11 -8.53 -24.30 -39.85
C SER A 11 -7.46 -23.39 -39.25
N TYR A 12 -7.53 -22.12 -39.61
CA TYR A 12 -6.87 -21.05 -38.87
C TYR A 12 -7.45 -21.07 -37.46
N GLY A 13 -6.65 -21.49 -36.48
CA GLY A 13 -7.00 -21.28 -35.08
C GLY A 13 -7.03 -19.78 -34.84
N GLU A 14 -8.21 -19.27 -34.51
CA GLU A 14 -8.42 -17.92 -34.02
C GLU A 14 -7.54 -17.71 -32.78
N GLU A 15 -6.49 -16.92 -32.92
CA GLU A 15 -5.85 -16.28 -31.78
C GLU A 15 -6.88 -15.26 -31.25
N GLU A 16 -7.60 -15.65 -30.21
CA GLU A 16 -8.38 -14.71 -29.40
C GLU A 16 -7.39 -13.68 -28.85
N GLU A 17 -7.30 -12.51 -29.51
CA GLU A 17 -6.69 -11.32 -28.94
C GLU A 17 -7.48 -10.97 -27.68
N GLU A 18 -6.96 -11.36 -26.51
CA GLU A 18 -7.46 -10.83 -25.25
C GLU A 18 -7.38 -9.31 -25.30
N PRO A 19 -8.48 -8.59 -25.03
CA PRO A 19 -8.44 -7.13 -25.04
C PRO A 19 -7.46 -6.68 -23.97
N ALA A 20 -6.45 -5.91 -24.38
CA ALA A 20 -5.56 -5.22 -23.48
C ALA A 20 -6.40 -4.38 -22.52
N ILE A 21 -6.46 -4.84 -21.27
CA ILE A 21 -7.09 -4.12 -20.17
C ILE A 21 -6.17 -2.92 -19.95
N GLU A 22 -6.49 -1.78 -20.57
CA GLU A 22 -5.97 -0.49 -20.13
C GLU A 22 -6.46 -0.33 -18.69
N ASP A 23 -5.57 -0.59 -17.73
CA ASP A 23 -5.72 -0.18 -16.35
C ASP A 23 -5.87 1.34 -16.34
N VAL A 24 -7.12 1.81 -16.49
CA VAL A 24 -7.51 3.16 -16.15
C VAL A 24 -7.35 3.24 -14.64
N GLN A 25 -6.13 3.57 -14.19
CA GLN A 25 -5.92 4.14 -12.87
C GLN A 25 -6.71 5.45 -12.85
N GLU A 26 -7.98 5.36 -12.44
CA GLU A 26 -8.71 6.51 -11.94
C GLU A 26 -7.90 7.03 -10.75
N GLU A 27 -6.96 7.93 -11.03
CA GLU A 27 -6.33 8.74 -10.02
C GLU A 27 -7.43 9.60 -9.42
N THR A 28 -8.08 9.10 -8.37
CA THR A 28 -8.90 9.91 -7.48
C THR A 28 -8.03 11.11 -7.10
N GLN A 29 -8.37 12.28 -7.65
CA GLN A 29 -7.76 13.56 -7.28
C GLN A 29 -8.22 13.88 -5.87
N LEU A 30 -7.58 13.21 -4.91
CA LEU A 30 -7.66 13.55 -3.51
C LEU A 30 -6.96 14.90 -3.36
N ASP A 31 -7.67 15.88 -2.82
CA ASP A 31 -7.12 17.19 -2.50
C ASP A 31 -6.09 17.04 -1.37
N LEU A 32 -4.84 16.79 -1.75
CA LEU A 32 -3.70 16.68 -0.84
C LEU A 32 -3.18 18.08 -0.42
N SER A 33 -4.06 19.09 -0.39
CA SER A 33 -3.73 20.45 0.06
C SER A 33 -3.42 20.55 1.56
N GLY A 34 -3.63 19.47 2.32
CA GLY A 34 -3.26 19.34 3.72
C GLY A 34 -1.76 19.59 3.96
N ASP A 35 -1.46 20.33 5.03
CA ASP A 35 -0.09 20.68 5.39
C ASP A 35 0.67 19.54 6.10
N SER A 36 -0.02 18.50 6.57
CA SER A 36 0.55 17.40 7.37
C SER A 36 -0.24 16.10 7.20
N VAL A 37 0.44 14.96 7.38
CA VAL A 37 -0.17 13.61 7.42
C VAL A 37 -1.37 13.53 8.38
N LYS A 38 -1.34 14.24 9.52
CA LYS A 38 -2.45 14.25 10.49
C LYS A 38 -3.74 14.90 9.97
N SER A 39 -3.64 15.77 8.96
CA SER A 39 -4.81 16.44 8.39
C SER A 39 -5.53 15.57 7.35
N ILE A 40 -4.79 14.65 6.72
CA ILE A 40 -5.32 13.72 5.71
C ILE A 40 -5.76 12.40 6.33
N ALA A 41 -5.07 11.93 7.39
CA ALA A 41 -5.38 10.69 8.07
C ALA A 41 -6.30 10.94 9.28
N LYS A 42 -7.60 10.69 9.11
CA LYS A 42 -8.65 10.93 10.11
C LYS A 42 -9.25 9.65 10.69
N LEU A 43 -8.98 8.49 10.10
CA LEU A 43 -9.58 7.22 10.54
C LEU A 43 -9.16 6.88 11.97
N TRP A 44 -7.89 7.09 12.32
CA TRP A 44 -7.37 6.82 13.65
C TRP A 44 -8.12 7.58 14.76
N ASP A 45 -8.42 8.87 14.50
CA ASP A 45 -9.16 9.73 15.44
C ASP A 45 -10.69 9.56 15.31
N SER A 46 -11.16 8.70 14.40
CA SER A 46 -12.58 8.47 14.20
C SER A 46 -13.20 7.71 15.37
N LYS A 47 -14.42 8.11 15.76
CA LYS A 47 -15.18 7.39 16.79
C LYS A 47 -15.44 5.94 16.39
N MET A 48 -15.63 5.69 15.09
CA MET A 48 -15.86 4.35 14.55
C MET A 48 -14.68 3.42 14.81
N PHE A 49 -13.44 3.88 14.53
CA PHE A 49 -12.23 3.10 14.80
C PHE A 49 -12.10 2.77 16.29
N ALA A 50 -12.28 3.76 17.16
CA ALA A 50 -12.20 3.57 18.60
C ALA A 50 -13.27 2.59 19.14
N GLU A 51 -14.51 2.70 18.66
CA GLU A 51 -15.61 1.81 19.06
C GLU A 51 -15.38 0.35 18.62
N ILE A 52 -14.89 0.13 17.39
CA ILE A 52 -14.61 -1.22 16.88
C ILE A 52 -13.43 -1.83 17.63
N MET A 53 -12.34 -1.08 17.83
CA MET A 53 -11.17 -1.55 18.58
C MET A 53 -11.50 -1.90 20.03
N MET A 54 -12.33 -1.10 20.70
CA MET A 54 -12.78 -1.38 22.07
C MET A 54 -13.59 -2.69 22.15
N LYS A 55 -14.49 -2.92 21.18
CA LYS A 55 -15.26 -4.18 21.11
C LYS A 55 -14.33 -5.37 20.86
N ILE A 56 -13.36 -5.25 19.95
CA ILE A 56 -12.38 -6.31 19.69
C ILE A 56 -11.62 -6.67 20.98
N GLU A 57 -11.13 -5.68 21.72
CA GLU A 57 -10.40 -5.91 22.98
C GLU A 57 -11.29 -6.56 24.06
N GLU A 58 -12.57 -6.15 24.13
CA GLU A 58 -13.56 -6.76 25.02
C GLU A 58 -13.79 -8.25 24.69
N TYR A 59 -13.93 -8.61 23.40
CA TYR A 59 -14.12 -9.99 22.97
C TYR A 59 -12.85 -10.84 23.09
N ILE A 60 -11.66 -10.27 22.88
CA ILE A 60 -10.38 -10.96 23.14
C ILE A 60 -10.24 -11.30 24.63
N SER A 61 -10.63 -10.37 25.51
CA SER A 61 -10.53 -10.54 26.96
C SER A 61 -11.55 -11.56 27.50
N LYS A 62 -12.73 -11.62 26.88
CA LYS A 62 -13.76 -12.62 27.16
C LYS A 62 -13.44 -13.89 26.39
N GLN A 63 -12.47 -14.69 26.85
CA GLN A 63 -12.24 -16.04 26.29
C GLN A 63 -13.57 -16.76 26.08
N ALA A 64 -13.94 -16.99 24.82
CA ALA A 64 -15.22 -17.58 24.46
C ALA A 64 -15.36 -18.94 25.14
N LYS A 65 -16.26 -19.06 26.12
CA LYS A 65 -16.70 -20.38 26.57
C LYS A 65 -17.52 -20.93 25.42
N ALA A 66 -17.02 -22.00 24.78
CA ALA A 66 -17.69 -22.72 23.69
C ALA A 66 -19.13 -23.19 24.03
N SER A 67 -19.56 -23.05 25.29
CA SER A 67 -20.90 -23.35 25.78
C SER A 67 -21.98 -22.31 25.45
N GLU A 68 -21.64 -21.10 24.96
CA GLU A 68 -22.64 -20.02 24.73
C GLU A 68 -23.13 -19.91 23.28
N VAL A 69 -22.48 -20.58 22.32
CA VAL A 69 -22.90 -20.56 20.91
C VAL A 69 -23.88 -21.70 20.65
N MET A 70 -25.13 -21.52 21.10
CA MET A 70 -26.27 -22.35 20.66
C MET A 70 -27.07 -21.59 19.60
N GLY A 71 -26.82 -21.88 18.32
CA GLY A 71 -27.54 -21.30 17.19
C GLY A 71 -26.64 -21.05 15.97
N PRO A 72 -27.19 -20.52 14.86
CA PRO A 72 -26.41 -20.10 13.70
C PRO A 72 -25.39 -19.01 14.11
N VAL A 73 -24.15 -19.15 13.65
CA VAL A 73 -23.03 -18.25 13.99
C VAL A 73 -23.32 -16.79 13.58
N GLU A 74 -24.10 -16.59 12.52
CA GLU A 74 -24.54 -15.29 12.01
C GLU A 74 -25.45 -14.51 12.97
N ALA A 75 -26.11 -15.20 13.91
CA ALA A 75 -26.94 -14.58 14.93
C ALA A 75 -26.12 -14.10 16.16
N ALA A 76 -24.84 -14.46 16.24
CA ALA A 76 -23.98 -14.05 17.34
C ALA A 76 -23.60 -12.56 17.20
N PRO A 77 -23.65 -11.79 18.30
CA PRO A 77 -23.25 -10.37 18.28
C PRO A 77 -21.77 -10.18 17.89
N GLU A 78 -20.93 -11.20 18.11
CA GLU A 78 -19.52 -11.22 17.71
C GLU A 78 -19.34 -11.21 16.18
N TYR A 79 -20.22 -11.89 15.43
CA TYR A 79 -20.15 -11.92 13.98
C TYR A 79 -20.26 -10.51 13.37
N ARG A 80 -21.10 -9.65 13.96
CA ARG A 80 -21.22 -8.24 13.53
C ARG A 80 -19.90 -7.49 13.69
N VAL A 81 -19.18 -7.71 14.78
CA VAL A 81 -17.88 -7.06 15.03
C VAL A 81 -16.83 -7.53 14.03
N ILE A 82 -16.86 -8.81 13.64
CA ILE A 82 -15.96 -9.35 12.60
C ILE A 82 -16.23 -8.67 11.25
N VAL A 83 -17.50 -8.53 10.87
CA VAL A 83 -17.87 -7.83 9.63
C VAL A 83 -17.45 -6.35 9.67
N ASP A 84 -17.73 -5.66 10.78
CA ASP A 84 -17.33 -4.26 10.97
C ASP A 84 -15.80 -4.10 10.93
N ALA A 85 -15.05 -5.05 11.52
CA ALA A 85 -13.59 -5.07 11.48
C ALA A 85 -13.04 -5.31 10.06
N ASN A 86 -13.69 -6.14 9.26
CA ASN A 86 -13.29 -6.34 7.86
C ASN A 86 -13.48 -5.07 7.02
N ASN A 87 -14.60 -4.38 7.19
CA ASN A 87 -14.81 -3.07 6.57
C ASN A 87 -13.77 -2.05 7.03
N LEU A 88 -13.40 -2.07 8.32
CA LEU A 88 -12.36 -1.19 8.85
C LEU A 88 -11.00 -1.43 8.19
N THR A 89 -10.66 -2.68 7.85
CA THR A 89 -9.43 -3.00 7.11
C THR A 89 -9.38 -2.31 5.75
N VAL A 90 -10.51 -2.25 5.03
CA VAL A 90 -10.60 -1.56 3.73
C VAL A 90 -10.37 -0.06 3.91
N GLU A 91 -10.96 0.55 4.93
CA GLU A 91 -10.73 1.97 5.25
C GLU A 91 -9.27 2.26 5.63
N ILE A 92 -8.63 1.36 6.38
CA ILE A 92 -7.20 1.46 6.73
C ILE A 92 -6.34 1.41 5.47
N GLU A 93 -6.62 0.49 4.54
CA GLU A 93 -5.88 0.37 3.29
C GLU A 93 -6.05 1.59 2.40
N ASN A 94 -7.28 2.11 2.30
CA ASN A 94 -7.56 3.36 1.60
C ASN A 94 -6.73 4.50 2.20
N GLU A 95 -6.79 4.71 3.51
CA GLU A 95 -6.06 5.81 4.16
C GLU A 95 -4.54 5.64 4.06
N LEU A 96 -4.02 4.40 4.14
CA LEU A 96 -2.62 4.11 3.90
C LEU A 96 -2.18 4.55 2.50
N ASN A 97 -3.01 4.31 1.47
CA ASN A 97 -2.74 4.77 0.11
C ASN A 97 -2.72 6.30 0.00
N ILE A 98 -3.63 6.99 0.70
CA ILE A 98 -3.63 8.47 0.76
C ILE A 98 -2.35 8.99 1.40
N ILE A 99 -1.95 8.42 2.54
CA ILE A 99 -0.73 8.78 3.26
C ILE A 99 0.51 8.51 2.39
N HIS A 100 0.56 7.35 1.73
CA HIS A 100 1.65 6.99 0.84
C HIS A 100 1.78 8.00 -0.31
N LYS A 101 0.67 8.34 -0.97
CA LYS A 101 0.63 9.37 -2.02
C LYS A 101 1.12 10.72 -1.51
N PHE A 102 0.67 11.15 -0.34
CA PHE A 102 1.11 12.40 0.28
C PHE A 102 2.62 12.44 0.55
N ILE A 103 3.15 11.40 1.21
CA ILE A 103 4.57 11.31 1.56
C ILE A 103 5.40 11.26 0.29
N ARG A 104 4.97 10.49 -0.70
CA ARG A 104 5.62 10.41 -2.01
C ARG A 104 5.70 11.78 -2.67
N ASP A 105 4.57 12.46 -2.80
CA ASP A 105 4.51 13.74 -3.53
C ASP A 105 5.41 14.79 -2.86
N LYS A 106 5.47 14.82 -1.52
CA LYS A 106 6.35 15.75 -0.77
C LYS A 106 7.83 15.32 -0.79
N TYR A 107 8.12 14.04 -0.60
CA TYR A 107 9.49 13.53 -0.53
C TYR A 107 10.15 13.39 -1.91
N SER A 108 9.36 13.43 -2.99
CA SER A 108 9.85 13.49 -4.37
C SER A 108 10.82 14.66 -4.62
N LYS A 109 10.66 15.76 -3.89
CA LYS A 109 11.59 16.91 -3.93
C LYS A 109 13.00 16.53 -3.46
N ARG A 110 13.12 15.56 -2.55
CA ARG A 110 14.41 15.10 -1.98
C ARG A 110 15.00 13.91 -2.70
N PHE A 111 14.18 12.92 -3.00
CA PHE A 111 14.64 11.67 -3.59
C PHE A 111 13.52 11.07 -4.48
N PRO A 112 13.30 11.63 -5.68
CA PRO A 112 12.19 11.23 -6.55
C PRO A 112 12.29 9.78 -7.00
N GLU A 113 13.51 9.26 -7.15
CA GLU A 113 13.72 7.90 -7.63
C GLU A 113 13.25 6.82 -6.62
N LEU A 114 13.13 7.17 -5.33
CA LEU A 114 12.76 6.22 -4.28
C LEU A 114 11.41 5.54 -4.53
N GLU A 115 10.47 6.22 -5.19
CA GLU A 115 9.15 5.67 -5.53
C GLU A 115 9.28 4.41 -6.39
N SER A 116 10.12 4.49 -7.43
CA SER A 116 10.34 3.37 -8.34
C SER A 116 11.13 2.22 -7.72
N LEU A 117 11.92 2.52 -6.67
CA LEU A 117 12.79 1.55 -6.02
C LEU A 117 12.09 0.76 -4.91
N VAL A 118 11.06 1.35 -4.28
CA VAL A 118 10.32 0.75 -3.17
C VAL A 118 8.81 0.86 -3.45
N PRO A 119 8.22 -0.10 -4.17
CA PRO A 119 6.81 -0.05 -4.57
C PRO A 119 5.84 -0.31 -3.40
N ASN A 120 6.31 -0.96 -2.32
CA ASN A 120 5.48 -1.22 -1.15
C ASN A 120 5.31 0.06 -0.32
N ALA A 121 4.06 0.45 -0.05
CA ALA A 121 3.73 1.67 0.68
C ALA A 121 4.34 1.73 2.09
N LEU A 122 4.27 0.64 2.86
CA LEU A 122 4.79 0.62 4.24
C LEU A 122 6.32 0.70 4.25
N ASP A 123 6.97 -0.03 3.36
CA ASP A 123 8.43 0.00 3.26
C ASP A 123 8.92 1.37 2.77
N TYR A 124 8.21 1.99 1.83
CA TYR A 124 8.49 3.35 1.36
C TYR A 124 8.41 4.34 2.52
N ILE A 125 7.28 4.38 3.24
CA ILE A 125 7.06 5.29 4.37
C ILE A 125 8.14 5.11 5.46
N ARG A 126 8.46 3.86 5.81
CA ARG A 126 9.50 3.56 6.80
C ARG A 126 10.89 3.98 6.32
N THR A 127 11.18 3.78 5.04
CA THR A 127 12.46 4.17 4.43
C THR A 127 12.61 5.69 4.41
N VAL A 128 11.57 6.43 4.01
CA VAL A 128 11.55 7.90 4.03
C VAL A 128 11.80 8.42 5.44
N LYS A 129 11.10 7.85 6.44
CA LYS A 129 11.26 8.21 7.85
C LYS A 129 12.69 8.01 8.36
N GLU A 130 13.34 6.93 7.95
CA GLU A 130 14.68 6.58 8.40
C GLU A 130 15.78 7.40 7.67
N LEU A 131 15.57 7.72 6.38
CA LEU A 131 16.52 8.49 5.57
C LEU A 131 16.44 9.99 5.82
N GLY A 132 15.23 10.56 5.83
CA GLY A 132 15.03 12.02 5.92
C GLY A 132 15.87 12.78 4.88
N ASN A 133 16.68 13.75 5.31
CA ASN A 133 17.59 14.47 4.41
C ASN A 133 18.93 13.75 4.15
N SER A 134 19.32 12.81 5.02
CA SER A 134 20.63 12.16 5.05
C SER A 134 20.62 10.83 4.31
N LEU A 135 20.66 10.89 2.97
CA LEU A 135 20.66 9.68 2.14
C LEU A 135 21.92 8.82 2.30
N ASP A 136 23.00 9.39 2.84
CA ASP A 136 24.23 8.69 3.21
C ASP A 136 24.02 7.60 4.26
N LYS A 137 22.92 7.67 5.03
CA LYS A 137 22.56 6.66 6.03
C LYS A 137 22.17 5.31 5.41
N CYS A 138 21.88 5.22 4.11
CA CYS A 138 21.42 3.97 3.47
C CYS A 138 22.32 2.76 3.76
N LYS A 139 23.65 2.93 3.76
CA LYS A 139 24.60 1.81 3.73
C LYS A 139 24.81 1.11 5.09
N ASN A 140 24.70 1.85 6.18
CA ASN A 140 25.09 1.37 7.53
C ASN A 140 23.92 1.42 8.52
N ASN A 141 22.69 1.50 8.03
CA ASN A 141 21.53 1.62 8.89
C ASN A 141 20.87 0.25 9.11
N GLU A 142 20.96 -0.23 10.35
CA GLU A 142 20.37 -1.50 10.78
C GLU A 142 18.84 -1.50 10.65
N ASN A 143 18.18 -0.35 10.85
CA ASN A 143 16.73 -0.24 10.69
C ASN A 143 16.33 -0.44 9.21
N LEU A 144 17.09 0.14 8.27
CA LEU A 144 16.83 -0.06 6.84
C LEU A 144 17.04 -1.51 6.41
N GLN A 145 17.98 -2.23 7.02
CA GLN A 145 18.19 -3.67 6.75
C GLN A 145 17.04 -4.56 7.25
N GLN A 146 16.24 -4.07 8.21
CA GLN A 146 15.02 -4.75 8.65
C GLN A 146 13.81 -4.45 7.74
N ILE A 147 13.88 -3.39 6.93
CA ILE A 147 12.79 -2.94 6.06
C ILE A 147 13.01 -3.41 4.62
N LEU A 148 14.23 -3.20 4.10
CA LEU A 148 14.58 -3.44 2.71
C LEU A 148 15.60 -4.56 2.58
N THR A 149 15.56 -5.27 1.46
CA THR A 149 16.60 -6.26 1.15
C THR A 149 17.95 -5.58 0.93
N ASN A 150 19.06 -6.30 1.19
CA ASN A 150 20.40 -5.80 0.92
C ASN A 150 20.59 -5.37 -0.55
N ALA A 151 19.94 -6.06 -1.49
CA ALA A 151 19.96 -5.68 -2.90
C ALA A 151 19.31 -4.31 -3.12
N THR A 152 18.10 -4.11 -2.56
CA THR A 152 17.39 -2.83 -2.63
C THR A 152 18.20 -1.70 -1.98
N ILE A 153 18.79 -1.93 -0.81
CA ILE A 153 19.64 -0.94 -0.12
C ILE A 153 20.82 -0.50 -0.97
N MET A 154 21.47 -1.44 -1.67
CA MET A 154 22.58 -1.14 -2.57
C MET A 154 22.13 -0.27 -3.74
N VAL A 155 21.01 -0.63 -4.39
CA VAL A 155 20.46 0.15 -5.51
C VAL A 155 20.07 1.55 -5.03
N VAL A 156 19.33 1.66 -3.92
CA VAL A 156 18.96 2.95 -3.32
C VAL A 156 20.19 3.78 -2.98
N SER A 157 21.25 3.18 -2.42
CA SER A 157 22.50 3.89 -2.08
C SER A 157 23.23 4.42 -3.31
N VAL A 158 23.23 3.67 -4.42
CA VAL A 158 23.85 4.10 -5.67
C VAL A 158 23.04 5.23 -6.28
N THR A 159 21.72 5.08 -6.38
CA THR A 159 20.82 6.11 -6.93
C THR A 159 20.84 7.38 -6.07
N ALA A 160 20.89 7.24 -4.75
CA ALA A 160 21.02 8.35 -3.81
C ALA A 160 22.30 9.16 -4.01
N SER A 161 23.37 8.54 -4.54
CA SER A 161 24.64 9.25 -4.81
C SER A 161 24.57 10.11 -6.08
N THR A 162 23.60 9.86 -6.96
CA THR A 162 23.41 10.57 -8.24
C THR A 162 22.08 11.32 -8.32
N THR A 163 21.25 11.26 -7.27
CA THR A 163 19.95 11.93 -7.24
C THR A 163 20.09 13.44 -7.40
N GLN A 164 19.14 14.04 -8.12
CA GLN A 164 19.08 15.48 -8.38
C GLN A 164 18.17 16.23 -7.39
N GLY A 165 17.63 15.53 -6.38
CA GLY A 165 16.74 16.12 -5.39
C GLY A 165 17.44 17.11 -4.46
N GLN A 166 16.64 17.98 -3.84
CA GLN A 166 17.09 19.03 -2.93
C GLN A 166 16.73 18.70 -1.49
N GLN A 167 17.51 19.23 -0.54
CA GLN A 167 17.18 19.07 0.88
C GLN A 167 15.84 19.72 1.20
N LEU A 168 15.04 19.01 1.99
CA LEU A 168 13.80 19.54 2.57
C LEU A 168 14.14 20.44 3.74
N SER A 169 13.33 21.47 3.97
CA SER A 169 13.38 22.25 5.20
C SER A 169 13.00 21.41 6.41
N GLU A 170 13.36 21.87 7.60
CA GLU A 170 13.04 21.19 8.86
C GLU A 170 11.52 21.10 9.07
N GLU A 171 10.78 22.13 8.68
CA GLU A 171 9.30 22.14 8.70
C GLU A 171 8.70 21.10 7.73
N GLU A 172 9.25 20.96 6.52
CA GLU A 172 8.81 19.96 5.54
C GLU A 172 9.07 18.54 6.05
N LEU A 173 10.21 18.31 6.72
CA LEU A 173 10.53 17.01 7.33
C LEU A 173 9.64 16.69 8.54
N GLU A 174 9.30 17.66 9.38
CA GLU A 174 8.43 17.43 10.53
C GLU A 174 6.98 17.10 10.12
N ARG A 175 6.56 17.55 8.93
CA ARG A 175 5.23 17.31 8.38
C ARG A 175 5.08 15.93 7.71
N LEU A 176 6.19 15.27 7.38
CA LEU A 176 6.29 13.93 6.79
C LEU A 176 6.28 12.84 7.88
#